data_AF-A0A359FVT6-F1
#
_entry.id   AF-A0A359FVT6-F1
#
_cell.length_a   1.000
_cell.length_b   1.000
_cell.length_c   1.000
_cell.angle_alpha   90.00
_cell.angle_beta   90.00
_cell.angle_gamma   90.00
#
_symmetry.space_group_name_H-M   'P 1'
#
loop_
_entity.id
_entity.type
_entity.pdbx_description
1 polymer ?
#
loop_
_entity_poly.entity_id
_entity_poly.type
_entity_poly.pdbx_seq_one_letter_code
_entity_poly.pdbx_strand_id
1 'polypeptide(L)'
;MIPPPPGFLSVLVYNGTLQSIPLSPNAAYSLTGDLRAARVGTYSAYAVLNDKENTSWSDGTTKDVYVAWRIVKADYDMSAVAWDYTEPFVWDGTTKTVSLTGLPEGVSVGRYDNNTATEEGRYMAGAVLVYDFSNYNEVSVPGLNWTINRLLIDRPVPTATSFVYNGEVQGITLPPSEHYTVSGTTSSTDPGNYMAFVVLSNSRNMGWTDGGFGSDIINWTIKKADYDMSAVVWDYTEPFIYDGTTKTVSLTGLPEGVSVNSYKGNTATDVGTYSASAVLNYQWWNYNKPEVPELNWSIENLALSLGQAQNAEAVATAYPNPLMAGTVLQVEIGEEHGANANAELLNLSGL
;
A
#
# COMPACT_ATOMS: atom_id res chain seq x y z
N MET A 1 13.74 -95.60 -24.64
CA MET A 1 13.63 -94.73 -23.45
C MET A 1 13.73 -93.28 -23.89
N ILE A 2 12.76 -92.45 -23.54
CA ILE A 2 12.64 -91.03 -23.95
C ILE A 2 12.79 -90.14 -22.71
N PRO A 3 13.59 -89.07 -22.72
CA PRO A 3 13.65 -88.16 -21.58
C PRO A 3 12.30 -87.46 -21.38
N PRO A 4 11.69 -87.46 -20.17
CA PRO A 4 10.47 -86.72 -19.92
C PRO A 4 10.74 -85.21 -20.00
N PRO A 5 9.79 -84.39 -20.49
CA PRO A 5 9.92 -82.94 -20.42
C PRO A 5 9.97 -82.45 -18.96
N PRO A 6 10.57 -81.29 -18.70
CA PRO A 6 10.60 -80.73 -17.36
C PRO A 6 9.17 -80.42 -16.89
N GLY A 7 8.88 -80.71 -15.61
CA GLY A 7 7.56 -80.48 -15.03
C GLY A 7 7.14 -79.01 -14.96
N PHE A 8 8.08 -78.08 -15.15
CA PHE A 8 7.82 -76.65 -15.25
C PHE A 8 8.61 -76.05 -16.41
N LEU A 9 7.92 -75.34 -17.31
CA LEU A 9 8.52 -74.70 -18.47
C LEU A 9 8.89 -73.23 -18.23
N SER A 10 9.63 -72.65 -19.17
CA SER A 10 9.97 -71.22 -19.16
C SER A 10 8.71 -70.35 -19.06
N VAL A 11 8.84 -69.25 -18.32
CA VAL A 11 7.77 -68.28 -18.13
C VAL A 11 7.62 -67.41 -19.36
N LEU A 12 6.39 -67.24 -19.84
CA LEU A 12 6.06 -66.26 -20.86
C LEU A 12 5.56 -64.97 -20.20
N VAL A 13 5.76 -63.83 -20.84
CA VAL A 13 5.23 -62.52 -20.38
C VAL A 13 3.99 -62.18 -21.21
N TYR A 14 2.96 -61.65 -20.57
CA TYR A 14 1.77 -61.19 -21.27
C TYR A 14 2.12 -60.19 -22.39
N ASN A 15 1.51 -60.34 -23.56
CA ASN A 15 1.83 -59.53 -24.74
C ASN A 15 0.59 -59.13 -25.55
N GLY A 16 -0.61 -59.23 -24.96
CA GLY A 16 -1.88 -58.90 -25.62
C GLY A 16 -2.38 -59.93 -26.64
N THR A 17 -1.64 -61.02 -26.90
CA THR A 17 -1.98 -62.02 -27.92
C THR A 17 -2.10 -63.43 -27.36
N LEU A 18 -2.67 -64.35 -28.15
CA LEU A 18 -2.72 -65.77 -27.81
C LEU A 18 -1.32 -66.38 -27.87
N GLN A 19 -0.82 -66.85 -26.74
CA GLN A 19 0.49 -67.48 -26.62
C GLN A 19 0.36 -69.01 -26.54
N SER A 20 1.38 -69.73 -26.98
CA SER A 20 1.39 -71.20 -26.98
C SER A 20 2.42 -71.71 -25.97
N ILE A 21 2.17 -72.89 -25.41
CA ILE A 21 3.11 -73.57 -24.51
C ILE A 21 4.51 -73.60 -25.14
N PRO A 22 5.58 -73.24 -24.40
CA PRO A 22 6.96 -73.26 -24.90
C PRO A 22 7.53 -74.69 -24.89
N LEU A 23 6.78 -75.62 -25.49
CA LEU A 23 7.12 -77.02 -25.67
C LEU A 23 6.51 -77.49 -26.98
N SER A 24 7.33 -78.11 -27.83
CA SER A 24 6.88 -78.64 -29.11
C SER A 24 6.68 -80.16 -29.03
N PRO A 25 5.60 -80.72 -29.62
CA PRO A 25 5.48 -82.16 -29.79
C PRO A 25 6.55 -82.68 -30.74
N ASN A 26 6.81 -84.00 -30.72
CA ASN A 26 7.76 -84.64 -31.63
C ASN A 26 7.30 -86.07 -31.98
N ALA A 27 8.15 -86.84 -32.67
CA ALA A 27 7.81 -88.21 -33.09
C ALA A 27 7.48 -89.14 -31.91
N ALA A 28 8.02 -88.88 -30.72
CA ALA A 28 7.92 -89.74 -29.56
C ALA A 28 6.70 -89.44 -28.67
N TYR A 29 6.25 -88.18 -28.60
CA TYR A 29 5.10 -87.79 -27.80
C TYR A 29 4.27 -86.65 -28.42
N SER A 30 2.99 -86.62 -28.08
CA SER A 30 2.05 -85.54 -28.36
C SER A 30 1.76 -84.74 -27.09
N LEU A 31 1.20 -83.53 -27.26
CA LEU A 31 0.81 -82.67 -26.14
C LEU A 31 -0.72 -82.59 -26.06
N THR A 32 -1.25 -82.63 -24.84
CA THR A 32 -2.68 -82.47 -24.54
C THR A 32 -2.87 -81.49 -23.38
N GLY A 33 -4.10 -81.03 -23.13
CA GLY A 33 -4.44 -80.04 -22.10
C GLY A 33 -4.42 -78.59 -22.60
N ASP A 34 -4.01 -77.65 -21.74
CA ASP A 34 -3.95 -76.22 -22.05
C ASP A 34 -2.70 -75.91 -22.87
N LEU A 35 -2.80 -75.94 -24.20
CA LEU A 35 -1.67 -75.69 -25.09
C LEU A 35 -1.54 -74.22 -25.51
N ARG A 36 -2.58 -73.43 -25.28
CA ARG A 36 -2.66 -72.01 -25.66
C ARG A 36 -3.43 -71.22 -24.62
N ALA A 37 -2.98 -70.00 -24.35
CA ALA A 37 -3.62 -69.09 -23.41
C ALA A 37 -3.35 -67.65 -23.80
N ALA A 38 -4.30 -66.77 -23.50
CA ALA A 38 -4.25 -65.35 -23.84
C ALA A 38 -4.20 -64.42 -22.62
N ARG A 39 -4.17 -64.97 -21.39
CA ARG A 39 -4.20 -64.18 -20.14
C ARG A 39 -3.08 -64.63 -19.21
N VAL A 40 -2.78 -63.82 -18.22
CA VAL A 40 -1.91 -64.22 -17.11
C VAL A 40 -2.54 -65.37 -16.34
N GLY A 41 -1.73 -66.35 -15.98
CA GLY A 41 -2.18 -67.53 -15.28
C GLY A 41 -1.18 -68.69 -15.36
N THR A 42 -1.45 -69.71 -14.56
CA THR A 42 -0.77 -71.01 -14.61
C THR A 42 -1.66 -72.00 -15.34
N TYR A 43 -1.09 -72.72 -16.29
CA TYR A 43 -1.78 -73.62 -17.19
C TYR A 43 -1.21 -75.03 -17.10
N SER A 44 -2.05 -76.03 -17.36
CA SER A 44 -1.70 -77.44 -17.21
C SER A 44 -1.74 -78.17 -18.54
N ALA A 45 -0.65 -78.79 -18.92
CA ALA A 45 -0.52 -79.64 -20.09
C ALA A 45 0.06 -81.00 -19.73
N TYR A 46 -0.04 -81.95 -20.65
CA TYR A 46 0.51 -83.29 -20.50
C TYR A 46 1.29 -83.69 -21.75
N ALA A 47 2.46 -84.30 -21.55
CA ALA A 47 3.16 -85.00 -22.62
C ALA A 47 2.77 -86.48 -22.59
N VAL A 48 2.25 -86.95 -23.72
CA VAL A 48 1.66 -88.28 -23.89
C VAL A 48 2.49 -89.04 -24.92
N LEU A 49 3.13 -90.15 -24.51
CA LEU A 49 3.83 -91.03 -25.44
C LEU A 49 2.89 -91.49 -26.55
N ASN A 50 3.33 -91.38 -27.80
CA ASN A 50 2.52 -91.78 -28.95
C ASN A 50 2.34 -93.31 -29.04
N ASP A 51 3.29 -94.08 -28.50
CA ASP A 51 3.26 -95.55 -28.43
C ASP A 51 3.66 -96.03 -27.02
N LYS A 52 2.68 -96.22 -26.14
CA LYS A 52 2.90 -96.62 -24.74
C LYS A 52 3.26 -98.10 -24.57
N GLU A 53 3.11 -98.94 -25.60
CA GLU A 53 3.43 -100.38 -25.53
C GLU A 53 4.90 -100.63 -25.83
N ASN A 54 5.48 -99.87 -26.78
CA ASN A 54 6.87 -100.05 -27.21
C ASN A 54 7.83 -98.95 -26.73
N THR A 55 7.32 -97.88 -26.12
CA THR A 55 8.16 -96.80 -25.59
C THR A 55 7.88 -96.53 -24.12
N SER A 56 8.92 -96.11 -23.43
CA SER A 56 8.89 -95.67 -22.03
C SER A 56 9.70 -94.41 -21.86
N TRP A 57 9.38 -93.65 -20.83
CA TRP A 57 10.23 -92.57 -20.36
C TRP A 57 11.54 -93.13 -19.79
N SER A 58 12.56 -92.28 -19.65
CA SER A 58 13.87 -92.67 -19.11
C SER A 58 13.83 -93.09 -17.64
N ASP A 59 12.74 -92.78 -16.93
CA ASP A 59 12.46 -93.26 -15.57
C ASP A 59 11.76 -94.64 -15.54
N GLY A 60 11.51 -95.25 -16.70
CA GLY A 60 10.85 -96.55 -16.86
C GLY A 60 9.33 -96.49 -16.86
N THR A 61 8.71 -95.32 -16.70
CA THR A 61 7.25 -95.19 -16.68
C THR A 61 6.66 -94.97 -18.09
N THR A 62 5.36 -95.18 -18.23
CA THR A 62 4.57 -94.87 -19.45
C THR A 62 3.40 -93.92 -19.17
N LYS A 63 3.34 -93.38 -17.94
CA LYS A 63 2.32 -92.42 -17.51
C LYS A 63 2.52 -91.08 -18.21
N ASP A 64 1.43 -90.33 -18.36
CA ASP A 64 1.50 -88.99 -18.93
C ASP A 64 2.31 -88.07 -18.01
N VAL A 65 3.22 -87.30 -18.59
CA VAL A 65 4.06 -86.38 -17.83
C VAL A 65 3.32 -85.05 -17.71
N TYR A 66 3.02 -84.65 -16.48
CA TYR A 66 2.44 -83.35 -16.20
C TYR A 66 3.45 -82.24 -16.46
N VAL A 67 3.02 -81.20 -17.18
CA VAL A 67 3.83 -80.04 -17.53
C VAL A 67 3.05 -78.78 -17.21
N ALA A 68 3.56 -77.99 -16.26
CA ALA A 68 3.03 -76.66 -15.99
C ALA A 68 3.77 -75.60 -16.80
N TRP A 69 3.02 -74.62 -17.30
CA TRP A 69 3.56 -73.40 -17.89
C TRP A 69 2.73 -72.20 -17.42
N ARG A 70 3.29 -70.99 -17.51
CA ARG A 70 2.58 -69.79 -17.07
C ARG A 70 2.89 -68.58 -17.93
N ILE A 71 1.89 -67.71 -18.00
CA ILE A 71 2.03 -66.33 -18.49
C ILE A 71 2.05 -65.44 -17.25
N VAL A 72 3.12 -64.68 -17.04
CA VAL A 72 3.22 -63.65 -15.99
C VAL A 72 2.83 -62.29 -16.51
N LYS A 73 2.53 -61.40 -15.57
CA LYS A 73 2.14 -60.02 -15.85
C LYS A 73 3.22 -59.25 -16.59
N ALA A 74 2.80 -58.35 -17.46
CA ALA A 74 3.64 -57.37 -18.13
C ALA A 74 3.61 -56.03 -17.38
N ASP A 75 4.52 -55.14 -17.75
CA ASP A 75 4.56 -53.75 -17.28
C ASP A 75 4.06 -52.81 -18.37
N TYR A 76 3.34 -51.76 -17.99
CA TYR A 76 3.10 -50.62 -18.87
C TYR A 76 4.36 -49.74 -18.92
N ASP A 77 4.68 -49.20 -20.09
CA ASP A 77 5.68 -48.12 -20.21
C ASP A 77 5.06 -46.80 -19.75
N MET A 78 5.43 -46.37 -18.54
CA MET A 78 4.96 -45.12 -17.92
C MET A 78 5.97 -43.97 -18.08
N SER A 79 7.05 -44.15 -18.86
CA SER A 79 8.15 -43.19 -18.95
C SER A 79 7.76 -41.83 -19.54
N ALA A 80 6.71 -41.78 -20.35
CA ALA A 80 6.16 -40.55 -20.94
C ALA A 80 5.12 -39.86 -20.04
N VAL A 81 4.71 -40.47 -18.92
CA VAL A 81 3.63 -39.95 -18.08
C VAL A 81 4.14 -38.81 -17.21
N ALA A 82 3.51 -37.64 -17.33
CA ALA A 82 3.86 -36.45 -16.57
C ALA A 82 2.63 -35.61 -16.25
N TRP A 83 2.70 -34.86 -15.14
CA TRP A 83 1.74 -33.81 -14.85
C TRP A 83 1.98 -32.59 -15.76
N ASP A 84 0.91 -31.94 -16.22
CA ASP A 84 0.92 -30.73 -17.05
C ASP A 84 1.24 -29.43 -16.27
N TYR A 85 2.16 -29.52 -15.30
CA TYR A 85 2.50 -28.41 -14.41
C TYR A 85 4.00 -28.11 -14.48
N THR A 86 4.34 -26.93 -14.99
CA THR A 86 5.72 -26.49 -15.19
C THR A 86 6.11 -25.34 -14.26
N GLU A 87 5.16 -24.49 -13.90
CA GLU A 87 5.38 -23.31 -13.05
C GLU A 87 4.17 -23.00 -12.18
N PRO A 88 4.35 -22.32 -11.03
CA PRO A 88 3.24 -21.87 -10.21
C PRO A 88 2.27 -20.96 -10.97
N PHE A 89 0.98 -21.21 -10.79
CA PHE A 89 -0.05 -20.28 -11.26
C PHE A 89 -0.01 -18.99 -10.45
N VAL A 90 -0.52 -17.90 -11.01
CA VAL A 90 -0.87 -16.69 -10.26
C VAL A 90 -2.38 -16.61 -10.17
N TRP A 91 -2.88 -16.23 -9.00
CA TRP A 91 -4.31 -16.06 -8.79
C TRP A 91 -4.90 -15.01 -9.73
N ASP A 92 -5.98 -15.38 -10.43
CA ASP A 92 -6.72 -14.51 -11.34
C ASP A 92 -8.25 -14.66 -11.18
N GLY A 93 -8.69 -15.30 -10.10
CA GLY A 93 -10.10 -15.59 -9.83
C GLY A 93 -10.67 -16.79 -10.59
N THR A 94 -9.89 -17.45 -11.46
CA THR A 94 -10.35 -18.63 -12.20
C THR A 94 -9.85 -19.94 -11.57
N THR A 95 -10.61 -21.02 -11.75
CA THR A 95 -10.18 -22.36 -11.30
C THR A 95 -8.99 -22.84 -12.13
N LYS A 96 -7.90 -23.20 -11.45
CA LYS A 96 -6.73 -23.85 -12.02
C LYS A 96 -6.85 -25.36 -11.87
N THR A 97 -6.34 -26.08 -12.86
CA THR A 97 -6.39 -27.55 -12.91
C THR A 97 -5.05 -28.08 -13.37
N VAL A 98 -4.61 -29.18 -12.76
CA VAL A 98 -3.46 -29.99 -13.19
C VAL A 98 -3.95 -31.40 -13.55
N SER A 99 -3.37 -32.01 -14.58
CA SER A 99 -3.76 -33.30 -15.15
C SER A 99 -2.54 -34.09 -15.62
N LEU A 100 -2.69 -35.40 -15.74
CA LEU A 100 -1.68 -36.26 -16.35
C LEU A 100 -1.76 -36.20 -17.88
N THR A 101 -0.59 -36.24 -18.50
CA THR A 101 -0.37 -36.34 -19.94
C THR A 101 0.52 -37.55 -20.22
N GLY A 102 0.53 -38.03 -21.48
CA GLY A 102 1.43 -39.12 -21.90
C GLY A 102 1.05 -40.51 -21.40
N LEU A 103 -0.20 -40.74 -20.97
CA LEU A 103 -0.68 -42.08 -20.57
C LEU A 103 -0.60 -43.07 -21.73
N PRO A 104 -0.04 -44.29 -21.51
CA PRO A 104 0.01 -45.31 -22.55
C PRO A 104 -1.37 -45.86 -22.86
N GLU A 105 -1.51 -46.50 -24.02
CA GLU A 105 -2.76 -47.16 -24.42
C GLU A 105 -3.18 -48.21 -23.39
N GLY A 106 -4.46 -48.23 -23.02
CA GLY A 106 -5.01 -49.14 -22.01
C GLY A 106 -4.87 -48.68 -20.57
N VAL A 107 -4.27 -47.51 -20.32
CA VAL A 107 -4.25 -46.84 -19.00
C VAL A 107 -5.03 -45.53 -19.09
N SER A 108 -5.91 -45.28 -18.12
CA SER A 108 -6.66 -44.02 -18.01
C SER A 108 -6.71 -43.55 -16.55
N VAL A 109 -7.06 -42.28 -16.34
CA VAL A 109 -7.31 -41.77 -14.98
C VAL A 109 -8.77 -42.04 -14.62
N GLY A 110 -9.01 -42.85 -13.59
CA GLY A 110 -10.35 -43.05 -13.04
C GLY A 110 -10.79 -41.89 -12.16
N ARG A 111 -9.87 -41.29 -11.42
CA ARG A 111 -10.13 -40.15 -10.54
C ARG A 111 -8.88 -39.34 -10.26
N TYR A 112 -9.08 -38.03 -10.16
CA TYR A 112 -8.10 -37.11 -9.59
C TYR A 112 -8.47 -36.70 -8.15
N ASP A 113 -7.44 -36.43 -7.36
CA ASP A 113 -7.51 -35.90 -6.01
C ASP A 113 -6.81 -34.54 -5.98
N ASN A 114 -7.43 -33.50 -5.39
CA ASN A 114 -6.83 -32.18 -5.17
C ASN A 114 -6.09 -31.60 -6.41
N ASN A 115 -6.60 -31.88 -7.60
CA ASN A 115 -6.02 -31.44 -8.86
C ASN A 115 -6.65 -30.15 -9.40
N THR A 116 -7.62 -29.59 -8.67
CA THR A 116 -8.26 -28.31 -8.98
C THR A 116 -8.29 -27.41 -7.74
N ALA A 117 -8.12 -26.11 -7.95
CA ALA A 117 -8.20 -25.09 -6.91
C ALA A 117 -8.39 -23.69 -7.53
N THR A 118 -8.98 -22.77 -6.77
CA THR A 118 -9.19 -21.37 -7.19
C THR A 118 -8.48 -20.38 -6.28
N GLU A 119 -8.20 -20.76 -5.03
CA GLU A 119 -7.57 -19.89 -4.03
C GLU A 119 -6.05 -19.96 -4.12
N GLU A 120 -5.34 -18.97 -3.56
CA GLU A 120 -3.91 -19.10 -3.36
C GLU A 120 -3.60 -20.24 -2.38
N GLY A 121 -2.49 -20.93 -2.63
CA GLY A 121 -2.02 -21.96 -1.73
C GLY A 121 -1.13 -22.98 -2.40
N ARG A 122 -0.74 -23.96 -1.57
CA ARG A 122 0.03 -25.14 -1.98
C ARG A 122 -0.88 -26.36 -1.91
N TYR A 123 -0.87 -27.16 -2.96
CA TYR A 123 -1.77 -28.29 -3.16
C TYR A 123 -0.97 -29.54 -3.50
N MET A 124 -1.51 -30.70 -3.15
CA MET A 124 -0.92 -32.01 -3.49
C MET A 124 -1.93 -32.81 -4.31
N ALA A 125 -1.74 -32.83 -5.63
CA ALA A 125 -2.59 -33.57 -6.55
C ALA A 125 -2.21 -35.05 -6.58
N GLY A 126 -3.22 -35.92 -6.70
CA GLY A 126 -3.07 -37.36 -6.87
C GLY A 126 -3.94 -37.87 -8.02
N ALA A 127 -3.59 -39.05 -8.53
CA ALA A 127 -4.34 -39.72 -9.59
C ALA A 127 -4.49 -41.20 -9.29
N VAL A 128 -5.71 -41.72 -9.46
CA VAL A 128 -6.03 -43.15 -9.40
C VAL A 128 -6.19 -43.65 -10.83
N LEU A 129 -5.33 -44.57 -11.24
CA LEU A 129 -5.31 -45.12 -12.59
C LEU A 129 -6.25 -46.33 -12.73
N VAL A 130 -6.84 -46.47 -13.91
CA VAL A 130 -7.64 -47.62 -14.33
C VAL A 130 -6.89 -48.31 -15.47
N TYR A 131 -6.67 -49.62 -15.32
CA TYR A 131 -5.88 -50.45 -16.23
C TYR A 131 -6.24 -51.94 -16.05
N ASP A 132 -5.70 -52.80 -16.91
CA ASP A 132 -5.89 -54.25 -16.80
C ASP A 132 -5.01 -54.86 -15.69
N PHE A 133 -5.48 -54.77 -14.45
CA PHE A 133 -4.79 -55.34 -13.28
C PHE A 133 -4.72 -56.88 -13.30
N SER A 134 -5.45 -57.56 -14.19
CA SER A 134 -5.36 -59.02 -14.31
C SER A 134 -4.11 -59.42 -15.09
N ASN A 135 -3.78 -58.67 -16.15
CA ASN A 135 -2.66 -59.00 -17.04
C ASN A 135 -1.41 -58.14 -16.86
N TYR A 136 -1.51 -57.02 -16.15
CA TYR A 136 -0.39 -56.12 -15.89
C TYR A 136 -0.07 -55.98 -14.41
N ASN A 137 1.19 -55.63 -14.15
CA ASN A 137 1.66 -55.24 -12.83
C ASN A 137 1.05 -53.91 -12.41
N GLU A 138 1.15 -53.62 -11.11
CA GLU A 138 0.58 -52.39 -10.56
C GLU A 138 1.26 -51.15 -11.12
N VAL A 139 0.46 -50.17 -11.54
CA VAL A 139 0.94 -48.86 -11.99
C VAL A 139 0.47 -47.77 -11.04
N SER A 140 1.35 -46.82 -10.76
CA SER A 140 1.05 -45.61 -10.00
C SER A 140 1.88 -44.44 -10.52
N VAL A 141 1.40 -43.22 -10.28
CA VAL A 141 2.11 -41.98 -10.62
C VAL A 141 2.31 -41.19 -9.33
N PRO A 142 3.52 -40.65 -9.08
CA PRO A 142 3.75 -39.82 -7.91
C PRO A 142 2.79 -38.63 -7.85
N GLY A 143 2.38 -38.27 -6.63
CA GLY A 143 1.60 -37.05 -6.42
C GLY A 143 2.39 -35.80 -6.82
N LEU A 144 1.67 -34.76 -7.24
CA LEU A 144 2.25 -33.49 -7.64
C LEU A 144 2.02 -32.43 -6.57
N ASN A 145 3.10 -31.81 -6.10
CA ASN A 145 2.99 -30.54 -5.38
C ASN A 145 2.88 -29.39 -6.37
N TRP A 146 1.77 -28.65 -6.34
CA TRP A 146 1.52 -27.52 -7.22
C TRP A 146 1.05 -26.30 -6.42
N THR A 147 1.15 -25.10 -7.00
CA THR A 147 0.98 -23.86 -6.25
C THR A 147 0.21 -22.83 -7.07
N ILE A 148 -0.67 -22.09 -6.38
CA ILE A 148 -1.27 -20.85 -6.86
C ILE A 148 -0.72 -19.73 -5.98
N ASN A 149 0.13 -18.88 -6.55
CA ASN A 149 0.67 -17.70 -5.89
C ASN A 149 -0.39 -16.61 -5.80
N ARG A 150 -0.24 -15.73 -4.80
CA ARG A 150 -1.03 -14.51 -4.72
C ARG A 150 -0.80 -13.61 -5.92
N LEU A 151 -1.83 -12.88 -6.31
CA LEU A 151 -1.69 -11.73 -7.19
C LEU A 151 -1.05 -10.57 -6.41
N LEU A 152 0.08 -10.06 -6.88
CA LEU A 152 0.77 -8.96 -6.22
C LEU A 152 0.36 -7.62 -6.83
N ILE A 153 -0.01 -6.67 -5.97
CA ILE A 153 -0.49 -5.33 -6.33
C ILE A 153 0.46 -4.28 -5.73
N ASP A 154 0.80 -3.26 -6.52
CA ASP A 154 1.56 -2.11 -6.01
C ASP A 154 0.65 -1.20 -5.17
N ARG A 155 1.19 -0.66 -4.06
CA ARG A 155 0.45 0.31 -3.25
C ARG A 155 0.15 1.57 -4.07
N PRO A 156 -1.08 2.09 -4.03
CA PRO A 156 -1.38 3.34 -4.72
C PRO A 156 -0.71 4.51 -3.98
N VAL A 157 -0.07 5.39 -4.74
CA VAL A 157 0.60 6.58 -4.21
C VAL A 157 -0.22 7.82 -4.59
N PRO A 158 -0.64 8.66 -3.63
CA PRO A 158 -1.30 9.91 -3.96
C PRO A 158 -0.31 10.94 -4.52
N THR A 159 -0.79 11.87 -5.34
CA THR A 159 0.05 12.94 -5.91
C THR A 159 0.51 13.97 -4.87
N ALA A 160 -0.28 14.18 -3.81
CA ALA A 160 0.05 15.07 -2.70
C ALA A 160 -0.60 14.55 -1.41
N THR A 161 0.04 14.81 -0.27
CA THR A 161 -0.45 14.47 1.07
C THR A 161 -0.41 15.65 2.04
N SER A 162 0.02 16.83 1.59
CA SER A 162 0.03 18.04 2.40
C SER A 162 -0.47 19.20 1.58
N PHE A 163 -1.43 19.91 2.15
CA PHE A 163 -2.08 21.08 1.58
C PHE A 163 -2.02 22.23 2.58
N VAL A 164 -2.30 23.44 2.11
CA VAL A 164 -2.52 24.62 2.94
C VAL A 164 -3.95 25.08 2.70
N TYR A 165 -4.66 25.43 3.76
CA TYR A 165 -6.03 25.90 3.72
C TYR A 165 -6.22 27.01 2.68
N ASN A 166 -7.18 26.84 1.79
CA ASN A 166 -7.51 27.81 0.75
C ASN A 166 -9.02 28.09 0.64
N GLY A 167 -9.82 27.55 1.57
CA GLY A 167 -11.29 27.67 1.56
C GLY A 167 -12.03 26.71 0.63
N GLU A 168 -11.32 25.87 -0.12
CA GLU A 168 -11.92 24.86 -1.02
C GLU A 168 -11.77 23.44 -0.46
N VAL A 169 -12.49 22.48 -1.05
CA VAL A 169 -12.32 21.06 -0.74
C VAL A 169 -10.96 20.61 -1.29
N GLN A 170 -10.10 20.11 -0.41
CA GLN A 170 -8.80 19.55 -0.73
C GLN A 170 -8.75 18.08 -0.32
N GLY A 171 -7.86 17.30 -0.91
CA GLY A 171 -7.82 15.87 -0.63
C GLY A 171 -6.82 15.10 -1.44
N ILE A 172 -6.62 13.86 -1.03
CA ILE A 172 -5.79 12.92 -1.78
C ILE A 172 -6.61 12.33 -2.93
N THR A 173 -5.94 12.09 -4.06
CA THR A 173 -6.50 11.31 -5.16
C THR A 173 -5.62 10.09 -5.36
N LEU A 174 -6.24 8.91 -5.41
CA LEU A 174 -5.57 7.64 -5.69
C LEU A 174 -6.06 7.10 -7.03
N PRO A 175 -5.22 6.35 -7.77
CA PRO A 175 -5.66 5.66 -8.98
C PRO A 175 -6.87 4.76 -8.68
N PRO A 176 -7.87 4.67 -9.57
CA PRO A 176 -8.92 3.66 -9.44
C PRO A 176 -8.35 2.27 -9.72
N SER A 177 -8.83 1.26 -8.97
CA SER A 177 -8.45 -0.14 -9.15
C SER A 177 -9.57 -1.05 -8.66
N GLU A 178 -9.74 -2.20 -9.31
CA GLU A 178 -10.63 -3.27 -8.84
C GLU A 178 -9.99 -4.11 -7.71
N HIS A 179 -8.68 -4.00 -7.52
CA HIS A 179 -7.92 -4.82 -6.58
C HIS A 179 -7.88 -4.27 -5.16
N TYR A 180 -8.31 -3.04 -4.94
CA TYR A 180 -8.44 -2.46 -3.61
C TYR A 180 -9.64 -1.53 -3.49
N THR A 181 -10.03 -1.28 -2.25
CA THR A 181 -11.02 -0.27 -1.87
C THR A 181 -10.33 0.81 -1.05
N VAL A 182 -10.84 2.04 -1.16
CA VAL A 182 -10.37 3.19 -0.39
C VAL A 182 -11.50 3.62 0.54
N SER A 183 -11.18 3.82 1.83
CA SER A 183 -12.11 4.27 2.86
C SER A 183 -11.44 5.29 3.78
N GLY A 184 -12.19 5.83 4.75
CA GLY A 184 -11.72 6.94 5.60
C GLY A 184 -11.98 8.30 4.97
N THR A 185 -11.18 9.29 5.35
CA THR A 185 -11.34 10.67 4.86
C THR A 185 -10.38 10.90 3.71
N THR A 186 -10.91 11.02 2.49
CA THR A 186 -10.12 11.31 1.27
C THR A 186 -10.16 12.78 0.87
N SER A 187 -11.11 13.56 1.40
CA SER A 187 -11.20 14.99 1.20
C SER A 187 -11.77 15.72 2.41
N SER A 188 -11.40 16.99 2.57
CA SER A 188 -11.90 17.90 3.60
C SER A 188 -11.65 19.36 3.19
N THR A 189 -12.36 20.29 3.80
CA THR A 189 -12.13 21.73 3.67
C THR A 189 -11.28 22.28 4.81
N ASP A 190 -11.33 21.66 5.97
CA ASP A 190 -10.83 22.25 7.20
C ASP A 190 -9.36 21.86 7.45
N PRO A 191 -8.58 22.66 8.18
CA PRO A 191 -7.26 22.22 8.62
C PRO A 191 -7.33 21.04 9.58
N GLY A 192 -6.43 20.09 9.38
CA GLY A 192 -6.41 18.87 10.16
C GLY A 192 -5.43 17.84 9.67
N ASN A 193 -5.40 16.72 10.39
CA ASN A 193 -4.73 15.50 9.99
C ASN A 193 -5.80 14.44 9.71
N TYR A 194 -5.68 13.79 8.58
CA TYR A 194 -6.68 12.87 8.05
C TYR A 194 -6.03 11.55 7.68
N MET A 195 -6.84 10.49 7.72
CA MET A 195 -6.42 9.14 7.39
C MET A 195 -7.34 8.57 6.32
N ALA A 196 -6.74 7.99 5.29
CA ALA A 196 -7.41 7.10 4.35
C ALA A 196 -6.82 5.70 4.48
N PHE A 197 -7.67 4.69 4.30
CA PHE A 197 -7.31 3.28 4.36
C PHE A 197 -7.46 2.65 3.00
N VAL A 198 -6.41 1.98 2.51
CA VAL A 198 -6.45 1.21 1.28
C VAL A 198 -6.44 -0.28 1.65
N VAL A 199 -7.46 -1.02 1.25
CA VAL A 199 -7.63 -2.42 1.62
C VAL A 199 -7.77 -3.26 0.35
N LEU A 200 -6.96 -4.30 0.22
CA LEU A 200 -7.08 -5.26 -0.89
C LEU A 200 -8.49 -5.87 -0.91
N SER A 201 -9.11 -5.90 -2.09
CA SER A 201 -10.46 -6.43 -2.29
C SER A 201 -10.55 -7.92 -1.95
N ASN A 202 -9.45 -8.65 -2.09
CA ASN A 202 -9.33 -10.04 -1.66
C ASN A 202 -7.98 -10.28 -0.95
N SER A 203 -7.93 -10.00 0.35
CA SER A 203 -6.72 -10.14 1.17
C SER A 203 -6.26 -11.59 1.36
N ARG A 204 -7.08 -12.58 1.01
CA ARG A 204 -6.68 -13.99 0.98
C ARG A 204 -5.80 -14.26 -0.23
N ASN A 205 -6.24 -13.85 -1.41
CA ASN A 205 -5.63 -14.22 -2.68
C ASN A 205 -4.71 -13.15 -3.29
N MET A 206 -4.74 -11.93 -2.75
CA MET A 206 -3.90 -10.83 -3.17
C MET A 206 -2.89 -10.48 -2.09
N GLY A 207 -1.76 -9.90 -2.50
CA GLY A 207 -0.77 -9.34 -1.61
C GLY A 207 -0.23 -8.02 -2.15
N TRP A 208 0.37 -7.22 -1.27
CA TRP A 208 1.13 -6.06 -1.72
C TRP A 208 2.50 -6.51 -2.24
N THR A 209 3.01 -5.89 -3.30
CA THR A 209 4.33 -6.18 -3.88
C THR A 209 5.47 -6.00 -2.88
N ASP A 210 5.30 -5.08 -1.92
CA ASP A 210 6.25 -4.81 -0.85
C ASP A 210 6.19 -5.77 0.34
N GLY A 211 5.29 -6.77 0.30
CA GLY A 211 5.14 -7.78 1.35
C GLY A 211 4.47 -7.28 2.62
N GLY A 212 3.95 -6.04 2.65
CA GLY A 212 3.16 -5.57 3.79
C GLY A 212 1.85 -6.35 3.92
N PHE A 213 1.41 -6.61 5.15
CA PHE A 213 0.14 -7.29 5.42
C PHE A 213 -0.95 -6.27 5.79
N GLY A 214 -2.19 -6.51 5.36
CA GLY A 214 -3.36 -5.74 5.77
C GLY A 214 -3.59 -4.45 4.96
N SER A 215 -4.20 -3.46 5.63
CA SER A 215 -4.53 -2.16 5.04
C SER A 215 -3.31 -1.25 4.94
N ASP A 216 -3.16 -0.56 3.82
CA ASP A 216 -2.29 0.61 3.74
C ASP A 216 -2.95 1.81 4.44
N ILE A 217 -2.15 2.62 5.11
CA ILE A 217 -2.63 3.83 5.79
C ILE A 217 -1.95 5.03 5.15
N ILE A 218 -2.77 5.89 4.54
CA ILE A 218 -2.31 7.15 3.96
C ILE A 218 -2.70 8.28 4.91
N ASN A 219 -1.67 8.83 5.56
CA ASN A 219 -1.80 10.04 6.37
C ASN A 219 -1.63 11.25 5.47
N TRP A 220 -2.56 12.20 5.58
CA TRP A 220 -2.48 13.47 4.86
C TRP A 220 -2.98 14.62 5.72
N THR A 221 -2.63 15.86 5.34
CA THR A 221 -2.89 17.04 6.18
C THR A 221 -3.28 18.27 5.36
N ILE A 222 -4.17 19.08 5.94
CA ILE A 222 -4.41 20.46 5.54
C ILE A 222 -3.82 21.32 6.66
N LYS A 223 -2.74 22.05 6.36
CA LYS A 223 -2.14 23.02 7.29
C LYS A 223 -2.99 24.28 7.31
N LYS A 224 -3.00 24.95 8.46
CA LYS A 224 -3.57 26.29 8.56
C LYS A 224 -2.83 27.26 7.64
N ALA A 225 -3.57 28.20 7.07
CA ALA A 225 -3.00 29.27 6.28
C ALA A 225 -2.54 30.44 7.16
N ASP A 226 -1.76 31.34 6.56
CA ASP A 226 -1.38 32.60 7.18
C ASP A 226 -2.19 33.74 6.54
N TYR A 227 -2.58 34.73 7.33
CA TYR A 227 -3.07 35.99 6.78
C TYR A 227 -1.91 36.77 6.19
N ASP A 228 -2.13 37.43 5.06
CA ASP A 228 -1.20 38.44 4.56
C ASP A 228 -1.33 39.72 5.41
N MET A 229 -0.36 39.92 6.31
CA MET A 229 -0.30 41.06 7.21
C MET A 229 0.60 42.19 6.67
N SER A 230 1.09 42.10 5.42
CA SER A 230 2.07 43.04 4.86
C SER A 230 1.57 44.48 4.72
N ALA A 231 0.26 44.67 4.57
CA ALA A 231 -0.38 45.99 4.51
C ALA A 231 -0.75 46.56 5.89
N VAL A 232 -0.58 45.78 6.97
CA VAL A 232 -1.02 46.18 8.31
C VAL A 232 0.01 47.10 8.94
N VAL A 233 -0.40 48.35 9.19
CA VAL A 233 0.45 49.38 9.79
C VAL A 233 -0.33 50.19 10.81
N TRP A 234 0.38 50.73 11.80
CA TRP A 234 -0.18 51.74 12.68
C TRP A 234 -0.29 53.09 11.97
N ASP A 235 -1.36 53.84 12.22
CA ASP A 235 -1.62 55.19 11.69
C ASP A 235 -0.74 56.30 12.32
N TYR A 236 0.51 55.98 12.61
CA TYR A 236 1.46 56.87 13.26
C TYR A 236 2.72 57.00 12.40
N THR A 237 3.02 58.22 11.99
CA THR A 237 4.15 58.53 11.10
C THR A 237 5.15 59.49 11.72
N GLU A 238 4.68 60.41 12.58
CA GLU A 238 5.48 61.39 13.30
C GLU A 238 4.91 61.62 14.71
N PRO A 239 5.75 62.07 15.66
CA PRO A 239 5.29 62.46 16.99
C PRO A 239 4.14 63.45 16.95
N PHE A 240 3.11 63.19 17.77
CA PHE A 240 2.06 64.19 17.95
C PHE A 240 2.62 65.37 18.74
N ILE A 241 2.10 66.57 18.45
CA ILE A 241 2.41 67.75 19.26
C ILE A 241 1.34 67.89 20.35
N TYR A 242 1.79 68.15 21.58
CA TYR A 242 0.90 68.36 22.70
C TYR A 242 -0.01 69.58 22.48
N ASP A 243 -1.30 69.31 22.42
CA ASP A 243 -2.38 70.28 22.29
C ASP A 243 -3.53 69.93 23.25
N GLY A 244 -3.20 69.33 24.40
CA GLY A 244 -4.14 68.99 25.49
C GLY A 244 -5.36 68.15 25.10
N THR A 245 -5.46 67.67 23.86
CA THR A 245 -6.48 66.72 23.41
C THR A 245 -5.92 65.31 23.45
N THR A 246 -6.77 64.32 23.72
CA THR A 246 -6.37 62.92 23.67
C THR A 246 -5.98 62.54 22.24
N LYS A 247 -4.77 62.01 22.08
CA LYS A 247 -4.26 61.40 20.86
C LYS A 247 -4.50 59.89 20.90
N THR A 248 -4.78 59.32 19.74
CA THR A 248 -5.05 57.90 19.57
C THR A 248 -4.27 57.38 18.36
N VAL A 249 -3.67 56.20 18.50
CA VAL A 249 -3.12 55.42 17.39
C VAL A 249 -3.95 54.15 17.18
N SER A 250 -4.06 53.70 15.94
CA SER A 250 -4.85 52.55 15.52
C SER A 250 -4.22 51.81 14.34
N LEU A 251 -4.57 50.54 14.17
CA LEU A 251 -4.14 49.75 13.03
C LEU A 251 -5.01 50.03 11.79
N THR A 252 -4.35 50.10 10.65
CA THR A 252 -4.97 50.21 9.32
C THR A 252 -4.49 49.07 8.42
N GLY A 253 -5.20 48.80 7.32
CA GLY A 253 -4.80 47.80 6.34
C GLY A 253 -5.02 46.33 6.75
N LEU A 254 -5.85 46.06 7.76
CA LEU A 254 -6.17 44.68 8.18
C LEU A 254 -6.80 43.88 7.03
N PRO A 255 -6.33 42.64 6.78
CA PRO A 255 -6.91 41.79 5.75
C PRO A 255 -8.32 41.33 6.13
N GLU A 256 -9.08 40.88 5.15
CA GLU A 256 -10.42 40.34 5.37
C GLU A 256 -10.39 39.16 6.37
N GLY A 257 -11.35 39.13 7.28
CA GLY A 257 -11.45 38.11 8.32
C GLY A 257 -10.57 38.34 9.55
N VAL A 258 -9.77 39.42 9.58
CA VAL A 258 -9.03 39.88 10.77
C VAL A 258 -9.61 41.20 11.25
N SER A 259 -9.87 41.33 12.55
CA SER A 259 -10.32 42.58 13.17
C SER A 259 -9.65 42.81 14.51
N VAL A 260 -9.63 44.05 14.99
CA VAL A 260 -9.09 44.32 16.33
C VAL A 260 -10.13 44.00 17.39
N ASN A 261 -9.75 43.15 18.34
CA ASN A 261 -10.53 42.83 19.53
C ASN A 261 -10.38 43.93 20.60
N SER A 262 -9.14 44.35 20.87
CA SER A 262 -8.84 45.41 21.82
C SER A 262 -7.47 46.03 21.56
N TYR A 263 -7.33 47.28 21.97
CA TYR A 263 -6.05 47.98 22.03
C TYR A 263 -5.60 48.16 23.48
N LYS A 264 -4.29 48.31 23.67
CA LYS A 264 -3.66 48.69 24.94
C LYS A 264 -2.63 49.77 24.69
N GLY A 265 -2.63 50.84 25.50
CA GLY A 265 -1.64 51.92 25.42
C GLY A 265 -1.70 52.76 24.15
N ASN A 266 -2.83 52.71 23.44
CA ASN A 266 -3.01 53.37 22.16
C ASN A 266 -3.61 54.79 22.28
N THR A 267 -3.85 55.26 23.49
CA THR A 267 -4.40 56.59 23.77
C THR A 267 -3.63 57.28 24.88
N ALA A 268 -3.34 58.57 24.73
CA ALA A 268 -2.71 59.40 25.74
C ALA A 268 -3.03 60.89 25.51
N THR A 269 -2.88 61.71 26.55
CA THR A 269 -3.10 63.17 26.46
C THR A 269 -1.84 63.95 26.82
N ASP A 270 -1.08 63.47 27.80
CA ASP A 270 0.12 64.16 28.28
C ASP A 270 1.34 63.93 27.37
N VAL A 271 2.35 64.80 27.50
CA VAL A 271 3.65 64.63 26.85
C VAL A 271 4.33 63.36 27.37
N GLY A 272 4.86 62.55 26.47
CA GLY A 272 5.53 61.31 26.85
C GLY A 272 5.74 60.33 25.70
N THR A 273 6.34 59.20 26.03
CA THR A 273 6.51 58.05 25.15
C THR A 273 5.62 56.91 25.62
N TYR A 274 4.92 56.28 24.70
CA TYR A 274 3.91 55.26 24.95
C TYR A 274 4.18 54.03 24.06
N SER A 275 3.74 52.85 24.53
CA SER A 275 3.74 51.62 23.73
C SER A 275 2.30 51.16 23.51
N ALA A 276 1.92 51.03 22.24
CA ALA A 276 0.63 50.55 21.80
C ALA A 276 0.71 49.10 21.31
N SER A 277 -0.23 48.27 21.73
CA SER A 277 -0.40 46.90 21.22
C SER A 277 -1.86 46.58 20.92
N ALA A 278 -2.09 45.61 20.03
CA ALA A 278 -3.41 45.20 19.59
C ALA A 278 -3.60 43.69 19.78
N VAL A 279 -4.78 43.30 20.24
CA VAL A 279 -5.24 41.90 20.24
C VAL A 279 -6.19 41.73 19.06
N LEU A 280 -5.92 40.75 18.20
CA LEU A 280 -6.70 40.51 16.98
C LEU A 280 -7.71 39.36 17.16
N ASN A 281 -8.89 39.53 16.55
CA ASN A 281 -9.85 38.48 16.27
C ASN A 281 -9.57 37.90 14.88
N TYR A 282 -9.62 36.59 14.75
CA TYR A 282 -9.31 35.86 13.52
C TYR A 282 -9.93 34.45 13.55
N GLN A 283 -9.99 33.77 12.41
CA GLN A 283 -10.51 32.40 12.31
C GLN A 283 -9.47 31.37 12.77
N TRP A 284 -9.30 31.25 14.09
CA TRP A 284 -8.25 30.44 14.72
C TRP A 284 -8.26 28.95 14.34
N TRP A 285 -9.36 28.41 13.83
CA TRP A 285 -9.43 27.03 13.34
C TRP A 285 -8.80 26.87 11.95
N ASN A 286 -8.88 27.89 11.10
CA ASN A 286 -8.42 27.86 9.71
C ASN A 286 -7.04 28.50 9.48
N TYR A 287 -6.70 29.49 10.30
CA TYR A 287 -5.50 30.30 10.12
C TYR A 287 -4.61 30.25 11.36
N ASN A 288 -3.31 30.37 11.13
CA ASN A 288 -2.37 30.64 12.20
C ASN A 288 -2.63 32.03 12.78
N LYS A 289 -2.18 32.24 14.02
CA LYS A 289 -2.37 33.52 14.72
C LYS A 289 -1.65 34.63 13.95
N PRO A 290 -2.35 35.68 13.47
CA PRO A 290 -1.69 36.83 12.88
C PRO A 290 -0.96 37.64 13.97
N GLU A 291 0.19 38.19 13.62
CA GLU A 291 1.03 38.98 14.50
C GLU A 291 1.23 40.39 13.95
N VAL A 292 1.22 41.38 14.85
CA VAL A 292 1.50 42.78 14.55
C VAL A 292 2.44 43.30 15.64
N PRO A 293 3.56 43.95 15.27
CA PRO A 293 4.50 44.47 16.26
C PRO A 293 3.86 45.59 17.09
N GLU A 294 4.30 45.71 18.35
CA GLU A 294 3.97 46.87 19.18
C GLU A 294 4.53 48.15 18.58
N LEU A 295 3.79 49.26 18.74
CA LEU A 295 4.21 50.58 18.30
C LEU A 295 4.71 51.40 19.49
N ASN A 296 5.93 51.91 19.41
CA ASN A 296 6.37 53.01 20.26
C ASN A 296 5.99 54.34 19.60
N TRP A 297 5.23 55.18 20.30
CA TRP A 297 4.77 56.48 19.81
C TRP A 297 4.91 57.55 20.88
N SER A 298 4.92 58.82 20.50
CA SER A 298 5.15 59.93 21.43
C SER A 298 4.24 61.13 21.19
N ILE A 299 4.02 61.86 22.28
CA ILE A 299 3.49 63.21 22.27
C ILE A 299 4.63 64.11 22.74
N GLU A 300 5.10 65.00 21.88
CA GLU A 300 6.20 65.91 22.17
C GLU A 300 5.68 67.27 22.64
N ASN A 301 6.53 68.00 23.36
CA ASN A 301 6.26 69.38 23.71
C ASN A 301 6.09 70.22 22.45
N LEU A 302 5.21 71.21 22.52
CA LEU A 302 5.16 72.27 21.52
C LEU A 302 6.50 73.04 21.55
N ALA A 303 7.38 72.76 20.58
CA ALA A 303 8.62 73.48 20.41
C ALA A 303 8.34 74.86 19.80
N LEU A 304 8.60 75.91 20.57
CA LEU A 304 8.53 77.30 20.11
C LEU A 304 9.87 77.66 19.46
N SER A 305 9.88 77.94 18.16
CA SER A 305 11.05 78.54 17.51
C SER A 305 10.96 80.07 17.57
N LEU A 306 11.82 80.71 18.36
CA LEU A 306 12.03 82.15 18.34
C LEU A 306 12.95 82.51 17.16
N GLY A 307 12.38 83.07 16.09
CA GLY A 307 13.15 83.73 15.04
C GLY A 307 13.41 85.18 15.44
N GLN A 308 14.67 85.58 15.67
CA GLN A 308 15.01 86.99 15.78
C GLN A 308 14.79 87.68 14.43
N ALA A 309 13.74 88.48 14.31
CA ALA A 309 13.65 89.50 13.28
C ALA A 309 14.59 90.65 13.68
N GLN A 310 15.66 90.84 12.91
CA GLN A 310 16.57 91.95 13.12
C GLN A 310 15.83 93.26 12.78
N ASN A 311 15.57 94.05 13.82
CA ASN A 311 14.98 95.40 13.85
C ASN A 311 13.46 95.47 14.00
N ALA A 312 13.07 95.98 15.18
CA ALA A 312 11.76 96.47 15.63
C ALA A 312 10.68 95.40 15.90
N GLU A 313 10.29 95.34 17.18
CA GLU A 313 9.22 94.56 17.79
C GLU A 313 9.35 93.03 17.66
N ALA A 314 9.81 92.39 18.74
CA ALA A 314 9.64 90.95 18.91
C ALA A 314 8.16 90.64 19.11
N VAL A 315 7.47 90.21 18.05
CA VAL A 315 6.10 89.71 18.13
C VAL A 315 6.15 88.24 18.54
N ALA A 316 5.78 87.96 19.79
CA ALA A 316 5.52 86.60 20.26
C ALA A 316 4.02 86.29 20.13
N THR A 317 3.64 85.47 19.14
CA THR A 317 2.29 84.94 19.06
C THR A 317 2.25 83.60 19.79
N ALA A 318 1.78 83.61 21.03
CA ALA A 318 1.55 82.39 21.80
C ALA A 318 0.13 81.85 21.55
N TYR A 319 0.02 80.56 21.24
CA TYR A 319 -1.26 79.84 21.28
C TYR A 319 -1.31 79.07 22.61
N PRO A 320 -2.35 79.27 23.44
CA PRO A 320 -2.37 78.76 24.80
C PRO A 320 -2.40 77.23 24.84
N ASN A 321 -1.74 76.70 25.87
CA ASN A 321 -1.98 75.38 26.44
C ASN A 321 -3.51 75.15 26.53
N PRO A 322 -4.08 74.13 25.90
CA PRO A 322 -5.52 73.94 25.85
C PRO A 322 -6.13 73.29 27.10
N LEU A 323 -5.35 73.05 28.17
CA LEU A 323 -5.91 72.97 29.53
C LEU A 323 -6.29 74.34 30.10
N MET A 324 -5.94 75.44 29.41
CA MET A 324 -6.48 76.77 29.65
C MET A 324 -6.88 77.43 28.33
N ALA A 325 -8.10 77.15 27.86
CA ALA A 325 -8.72 77.96 26.85
C ALA A 325 -8.85 79.42 27.37
N GLY A 326 -8.02 80.33 26.85
CA GLY A 326 -8.26 81.77 26.94
C GLY A 326 -7.22 82.65 27.65
N THR A 327 -6.00 82.19 27.97
CA THR A 327 -4.99 83.06 28.59
C THR A 327 -3.97 83.60 27.59
N VAL A 328 -3.89 84.93 27.51
CA VAL A 328 -2.80 85.67 26.88
C VAL A 328 -1.52 85.40 27.67
N LEU A 329 -0.49 84.87 27.02
CA LEU A 329 0.87 84.84 27.60
C LEU A 329 1.47 86.24 27.46
N GLN A 330 1.55 86.98 28.56
CA GLN A 330 2.37 88.17 28.63
C GLN A 330 3.83 87.76 28.82
N VAL A 331 4.65 88.02 27.80
CA VAL A 331 6.11 87.92 27.91
C VAL A 331 6.60 89.26 28.44
N GLU A 332 6.97 89.32 29.72
CA GLU A 332 7.74 90.44 30.25
C GLU A 332 9.17 90.31 29.75
N ILE A 333 9.50 91.09 28.73
CA ILE A 333 10.89 91.38 28.41
C ILE A 333 11.31 92.41 29.45
N GLY A 334 12.31 92.08 30.28
CA GLY A 334 12.91 93.05 31.20
C GLY A 334 13.41 94.30 30.46
N GLU A 335 13.77 95.35 31.22
CA GLU A 335 14.09 96.69 30.73
C GLU A 335 14.88 96.73 29.40
N GLU A 336 14.57 97.75 28.59
CA GLU A 336 15.14 98.00 27.27
C GLU A 336 16.68 97.84 27.26
N HIS A 337 17.17 96.72 26.72
CA HIS A 337 18.59 96.50 26.56
C HIS A 337 19.04 96.93 25.15
N GLY A 338 20.13 97.70 25.10
CA GLY A 338 20.74 98.18 23.86
C GLY A 338 21.17 97.05 22.91
N ALA A 339 21.32 97.40 21.63
CA ALA A 339 21.66 96.47 20.56
C ALA A 339 22.85 95.55 20.93
N ASN A 340 22.63 94.24 20.77
CA ASN A 340 23.55 93.11 21.07
C ASN A 340 23.62 92.60 22.52
N ALA A 341 22.67 92.96 23.39
CA ALA A 341 22.53 92.27 24.69
C ALA A 341 21.77 90.94 24.55
N ASN A 342 22.23 89.89 25.23
CA ASN A 342 21.48 88.66 25.39
C ASN A 342 20.28 88.93 26.30
N ALA A 343 19.06 88.72 25.80
CA ALA A 343 17.87 88.75 26.64
C ALA A 343 17.74 87.39 27.34
N GLU A 344 17.77 87.39 28.68
CA GLU A 344 17.41 86.22 29.47
C GLU A 344 15.89 86.11 29.57
N LEU A 345 15.36 84.95 29.21
CA LEU A 345 13.98 84.57 29.51
C LEU A 345 13.88 84.36 31.03
N LEU A 346 13.40 85.38 31.74
CA LEU A 346 13.39 85.44 33.20
C LEU A 346 12.40 84.45 33.83
N ASN A 347 11.29 84.11 33.16
CA ASN A 347 10.37 83.10 33.65
C ASN A 347 9.40 82.58 32.57
N LEU A 348 9.15 81.27 32.61
CA LEU A 348 7.97 80.63 32.01
C LEU A 348 7.14 80.10 33.19
N SER A 349 6.47 80.98 33.91
CA SER A 349 5.57 80.55 34.99
C SER A 349 4.22 80.18 34.40
N GLY A 350 4.03 78.88 34.15
CA GLY A 350 2.70 78.27 34.08
C GLY A 350 2.28 77.82 35.48
N LEU A 351 1.09 78.26 35.92
CA LEU A 351 0.30 77.51 36.89
C LEU A 351 -0.49 76.43 36.14
#